data_AF-A0A5E5R3N1-F1
#
_entry.id   AF-A0A5E5R3N1-F1
#
_cell.length_a   1.000
_cell.length_b   1.000
_cell.length_c   1.000
_cell.angle_alpha   90.00
_cell.angle_beta   90.00
_cell.angle_gamma   90.00
#
_symmetry.space_group_name_H-M   'P 1'
#
loop_
_entity.id
_entity.type
_entity.pdbx_description
1 polymer ?
#
loop_
_entity_poly.entity_id
_entity_poly.type
_entity_poly.pdbx_seq_one_letter_code
_entity_poly.pdbx_strand_id
1 'polypeptide(L)'
;MQMLRDEGDPRSPPLGGLQPRQGATAQELADPKQYQAFEERQTRELVQAYTSGVQQIPEIRARIEAAEQGGERSAEEIDEARAALGQLEMMRDKLQRESPQLLPGDSAPTSPAAP
;
A
#
# COMPACT_ATOMS: atom_id res chain seq x y z
N MET A 1 7.56 -37.34 -11.21
CA MET A 1 7.16 -36.00 -11.69
C MET A 1 6.28 -35.36 -10.63
N GLN A 2 6.79 -34.29 -10.02
CA GLN A 2 6.10 -33.20 -9.30
C GLN A 2 5.17 -33.56 -8.14
N MET A 3 5.69 -33.42 -6.90
CA MET A 3 4.87 -33.21 -5.72
C MET A 3 4.49 -31.72 -5.64
N LEU A 4 3.22 -31.52 -5.31
CA LEU A 4 2.47 -30.28 -5.28
C LEU A 4 3.16 -29.16 -4.47
N ARG A 5 3.20 -27.97 -5.06
CA ARG A 5 3.54 -26.67 -4.46
C ARG A 5 2.37 -26.11 -3.63
N ASP A 6 1.59 -26.98 -2.95
CA ASP A 6 0.33 -26.59 -2.31
C ASP A 6 0.49 -26.06 -0.87
N GLU A 7 1.65 -26.25 -0.25
CA GLU A 7 1.99 -25.54 0.98
C GLU A 7 2.69 -24.23 0.60
N GLY A 8 1.99 -23.11 0.81
CA GLY A 8 2.59 -21.78 0.73
C GLY A 8 3.75 -21.65 1.72
N ASP A 9 4.57 -20.60 1.58
CA ASP A 9 5.71 -20.40 2.48
C ASP A 9 5.23 -20.32 3.94
N PRO A 10 5.67 -21.20 4.85
CA PRO A 10 5.24 -21.19 6.25
C PRO A 10 5.62 -19.90 7.00
N ARG A 11 6.53 -19.10 6.44
CA ARG A 11 6.92 -17.77 6.93
C ARG A 11 5.94 -16.69 6.49
N SER A 12 5.08 -16.96 5.51
CA SER A 12 4.07 -16.01 5.07
C SER A 12 3.07 -15.75 6.20
N PRO A 13 2.72 -14.49 6.47
CA PRO A 13 1.61 -14.21 7.38
C PRO A 13 0.33 -14.83 6.83
N PRO A 14 -0.62 -15.23 7.69
CA PRO A 14 -1.93 -15.68 7.23
C PRO A 14 -2.56 -14.57 6.38
N LEU A 15 -3.16 -14.94 5.24
CA LEU A 15 -3.92 -13.99 4.44
C LEU A 15 -4.99 -13.36 5.32
N GLY A 16 -4.89 -12.06 5.56
CA GLY A 16 -5.93 -11.31 6.25
C GLY A 16 -7.26 -11.45 5.51
N GLY A 17 -8.37 -11.50 6.24
CA GLY A 17 -9.69 -11.49 5.62
C GLY A 17 -9.93 -10.17 4.87
N LEU A 18 -10.54 -10.26 3.69
CA LEU A 18 -10.97 -9.06 2.96
C LEU A 18 -12.06 -8.36 3.79
N GLN A 19 -11.77 -7.16 4.29
CA GLN A 19 -12.83 -6.32 4.87
C GLN A 19 -13.69 -5.75 3.75
N PRO A 20 -15.02 -5.96 3.80
CA PRO A 20 -15.91 -5.38 2.81
C PRO A 20 -15.87 -3.85 2.91
N ARG A 21 -15.82 -3.21 1.74
CA ARG A 21 -15.92 -1.75 1.63
C ARG A 21 -17.26 -1.31 2.21
N GLN A 22 -17.26 -0.29 3.06
CA GLN A 22 -18.51 0.32 3.54
C GLN A 22 -19.16 1.11 2.40
N GLY A 23 -20.38 0.73 2.03
CA GLY A 23 -21.17 1.48 1.07
C GLY A 23 -21.70 2.79 1.66
N ALA A 24 -22.18 3.69 0.80
CA ALA A 24 -22.88 4.89 1.23
C ALA A 24 -24.14 4.53 2.01
N THR A 25 -24.42 5.27 3.08
CA THR A 25 -25.67 5.15 3.84
C THR A 25 -26.85 5.72 3.04
N ALA A 26 -28.08 5.35 3.41
CA ALA A 26 -29.28 5.89 2.78
C ALA A 26 -29.40 7.42 2.89
N GLN A 27 -28.85 8.01 3.97
CA GLN A 27 -28.80 9.46 4.16
C GLN A 27 -27.79 10.11 3.22
N GLU A 28 -26.59 9.53 3.08
CA GLU A 28 -25.58 10.00 2.13
C GLU A 28 -26.07 9.89 0.69
N LEU A 29 -26.81 8.84 0.32
CA LEU A 29 -27.37 8.66 -1.03
C LEU A 29 -28.49 9.66 -1.37
N ALA A 30 -29.20 10.17 -0.36
CA ALA A 30 -30.33 11.09 -0.56
C ALA A 30 -29.89 12.57 -0.68
N ASP A 31 -28.65 12.89 -0.30
CA ASP A 31 -28.13 14.26 -0.28
C ASP A 31 -26.83 14.35 -1.13
N PRO A 32 -26.84 15.10 -2.25
CA PRO A 32 -25.67 15.24 -3.12
C PRO A 32 -24.40 15.71 -2.39
N LYS A 33 -24.51 16.58 -1.38
CA LYS A 33 -23.34 17.07 -0.63
C LYS A 33 -22.74 15.97 0.25
N GLN A 34 -23.60 15.18 0.89
CA GLN A 34 -23.14 14.06 1.72
C GLN A 34 -22.59 12.92 0.86
N TYR A 35 -23.19 12.67 -0.30
CA TYR A 35 -22.65 11.72 -1.26
C TYR A 35 -21.25 12.12 -1.74
N GLN A 36 -21.03 13.40 -2.06
CA GLN A 36 -19.71 13.89 -2.44
C GLN A 36 -18.67 13.70 -1.33
N ALA A 37 -19.01 14.00 -0.07
CA ALA A 37 -18.11 13.76 1.07
C ALA A 37 -17.80 12.27 1.27
N PHE A 38 -18.77 11.38 1.01
CA PHE A 38 -18.54 9.93 0.98
C PHE A 38 -17.52 9.53 -0.09
N GLU A 39 -17.70 10.00 -1.33
CA GLU A 39 -16.79 9.69 -2.45
C GLU A 39 -15.36 10.19 -2.18
N GLU A 40 -15.20 11.37 -1.59
CA GLU A 40 -13.90 11.92 -1.19
C GLU A 40 -13.23 11.05 -0.11
N ARG A 41 -13.98 10.62 0.92
CA ARG A 41 -13.49 9.71 1.96
C ARG A 41 -13.02 8.39 1.35
N GLN A 42 -13.83 7.81 0.48
CA GLN A 42 -13.53 6.54 -0.17
C GLN A 42 -12.31 6.62 -1.09
N THR A 43 -12.18 7.72 -1.84
CA THR A 43 -11.02 7.97 -2.67
C THR A 43 -9.76 8.09 -1.79
N ARG A 44 -9.82 8.84 -0.69
CA ARG A 44 -8.70 9.00 0.25
C ARG A 44 -8.27 7.67 0.86
N GLU A 45 -9.20 6.82 1.29
CA GLU A 45 -8.89 5.50 1.86
C GLU A 45 -8.14 4.62 0.84
N LEU A 46 -8.59 4.62 -0.42
CA LEU A 46 -7.88 3.92 -1.51
C LEU A 46 -6.47 4.46 -1.72
N VAL A 47 -6.30 5.79 -1.72
CA VAL A 47 -4.97 6.42 -1.84
C VAL A 47 -4.07 6.03 -0.68
N GLN A 48 -4.58 6.06 0.56
CA GLN A 48 -3.81 5.70 1.75
C GLN A 48 -3.34 4.24 1.71
N ALA A 49 -4.21 3.32 1.31
CA ALA A 49 -3.84 1.92 1.18
C ALA A 49 -2.69 1.74 0.16
N TYR A 50 -2.79 2.38 -1.00
CA TYR A 50 -1.76 2.30 -2.05
C TYR A 50 -0.43 2.97 -1.67
N THR A 51 -0.48 4.09 -0.97
CA THR A 51 0.71 4.86 -0.60
C THR A 51 1.46 4.30 0.60
N SER A 52 0.75 3.64 1.52
CA SER A 52 1.37 3.11 2.75
C SER A 52 2.51 2.12 2.44
N GLY A 53 2.36 1.27 1.42
CA GLY A 53 3.42 0.34 1.00
C GLY A 53 4.66 1.03 0.41
N VAL A 54 4.46 2.12 -0.34
CA VAL A 54 5.55 2.89 -0.97
C VAL A 54 6.29 3.75 0.06
N GLN A 55 5.57 4.30 1.04
CA GLN A 55 6.16 5.12 2.11
C GLN A 55 7.15 4.36 2.98
N GLN A 56 6.99 3.03 3.08
CA GLN A 56 7.85 2.18 3.89
C GLN A 56 9.18 1.82 3.23
N ILE A 57 9.37 2.13 1.94
CA ILE A 57 10.60 1.79 1.18
C ILE A 57 11.89 2.18 1.93
N PRO A 58 12.05 3.40 2.50
CA PRO A 58 13.27 3.78 3.20
C PRO A 58 13.51 2.94 4.46
N GLU A 59 12.45 2.63 5.22
CA GLU A 59 12.54 1.82 6.41
C GLU A 59 12.87 0.35 6.08
N ILE A 60 12.24 -0.20 5.04
CA ILE A 60 12.52 -1.55 4.54
C ILE A 60 13.99 -1.67 4.12
N ARG A 61 14.51 -0.68 3.39
CA ARG A 61 15.92 -0.63 3.00
C ARG A 61 16.85 -0.66 4.22
N ALA A 62 16.59 0.18 5.22
CA ALA A 62 17.37 0.22 6.45
C ALA A 62 17.33 -1.12 7.21
N ARG A 63 16.17 -1.79 7.25
CA ARG A 63 16.02 -3.11 7.89
C ARG A 63 16.80 -4.21 7.16
N ILE A 64 16.85 -4.17 5.82
CA ILE A 64 17.66 -5.10 5.03
C ILE A 64 19.15 -4.89 5.32
N GLU A 65 19.62 -3.64 5.30
CA GLU A 65 21.01 -3.29 5.61
C GLU A 65 21.42 -3.72 7.04
N ALA A 66 20.53 -3.52 8.01
CA ALA A 66 20.76 -3.97 9.39
C ALA A 66 20.85 -5.50 9.49
N ALA A 67 19.96 -6.22 8.80
CA ALA A 67 19.96 -7.69 8.81
C ALA A 67 21.20 -8.29 8.12
N GLU A 68 21.71 -7.64 7.07
CA GLU A 68 22.98 -7.99 6.43
C GLU A 68 24.18 -7.87 7.37
N GLN A 69 24.20 -6.83 8.20
CA GLN A 69 25.30 -6.57 9.15
C GLN A 69 25.19 -7.42 10.42
N GLY A 70 23.95 -7.67 10.88
CA GLY A 70 23.68 -8.40 12.12
C GLY A 70 23.79 -9.92 11.97
N GLY A 71 23.69 -10.46 10.75
CA GLY A 71 23.69 -11.91 10.50
C GLY A 71 22.44 -12.61 11.04
N GLU A 72 21.38 -11.87 11.35
CA GLU A 72 20.10 -12.37 11.90
C GLU A 72 19.25 -13.10 10.85
N ARG A 73 19.59 -12.93 9.57
CA ARG A 73 18.90 -13.52 8.41
C ARG A 73 19.90 -14.24 7.52
N SER A 74 19.46 -15.31 6.88
CA SER A 74 20.24 -16.01 5.86
C SER A 74 20.43 -15.15 4.61
N ALA A 75 21.46 -15.43 3.81
CA ALA A 75 21.70 -14.73 2.54
C ALA A 75 20.50 -14.83 1.58
N GLU A 76 19.82 -15.97 1.55
CA GLU A 76 18.62 -16.20 0.74
C GLU A 76 17.45 -15.30 1.18
N GLU A 77 17.24 -15.13 2.48
CA GLU A 77 16.23 -14.22 3.03
C GLU A 77 16.51 -12.75 2.69
N ILE A 78 17.79 -12.36 2.73
CA ILE A 78 18.21 -11.01 2.34
C ILE A 78 17.96 -10.79 0.84
N ASP A 79 18.29 -11.76 -0.01
CA ASP A 79 18.10 -11.66 -1.45
C ASP A 79 16.61 -11.60 -1.81
N GLU A 80 15.76 -12.38 -1.14
CA GLU A 80 14.32 -12.32 -1.28
C GLU A 80 13.77 -10.94 -0.86
N ALA A 81 14.23 -10.40 0.27
CA ALA A 81 13.85 -9.07 0.73
C ALA A 81 14.28 -7.96 -0.25
N ARG A 82 15.47 -8.07 -0.85
CA ARG A 82 15.95 -7.14 -1.89
C ARG A 82 15.11 -7.23 -3.16
N ALA A 83 14.74 -8.43 -3.59
CA ALA A 83 13.85 -8.63 -4.73
C ALA A 83 12.47 -7.98 -4.48
N ALA A 84 11.90 -8.18 -3.28
CA ALA A 84 10.63 -7.57 -2.89
C ALA A 84 10.71 -6.04 -2.83
N LEU A 85 11.80 -5.48 -2.29
CA LEU A 85 12.05 -4.04 -2.30
C LEU A 85 12.10 -3.48 -3.73
N GLY A 86 12.75 -4.19 -4.67
CA GLY A 86 12.76 -3.80 -6.08
C GLY A 86 11.36 -3.76 -6.71
N GLN A 87 10.47 -4.70 -6.35
CA GLN A 87 9.07 -4.67 -6.80
C GLN A 87 8.31 -3.45 -6.26
N LEU A 88 8.53 -3.10 -4.98
CA LEU A 88 7.93 -1.90 -4.38
C LEU A 88 8.43 -0.61 -5.04
N GLU A 89 9.71 -0.54 -5.40
CA GLU A 89 10.28 0.61 -6.12
C GLU A 89 9.69 0.74 -7.53
N MET A 90 9.54 -0.36 -8.26
CA MET A 90 8.84 -0.34 -9.57
C MET A 90 7.37 0.11 -9.43
N MET A 91 6.69 -0.31 -8.36
CA MET A 91 5.32 0.13 -8.09
C MET A 91 5.26 1.63 -7.82
N ARG A 92 6.19 2.18 -7.02
CA ARG A 92 6.33 3.64 -6.82
C ARG A 92 6.50 4.36 -8.16
N ASP A 93 7.42 3.90 -9.00
CA ASP A 93 7.74 4.54 -10.27
C ASP A 93 6.56 4.45 -11.26
N LYS A 94 5.77 3.38 -11.20
CA LYS A 94 4.50 3.27 -11.94
C LYS A 94 3.48 4.29 -11.42
N LEU A 95 3.29 4.38 -10.11
CA LEU A 95 2.37 5.36 -9.50
C LEU A 95 2.77 6.80 -9.84
N GLN A 96 4.07 7.11 -9.83
CA GLN A 96 4.57 8.43 -10.21
C GLN A 96 4.22 8.81 -11.65
N ARG A 97 4.24 7.83 -12.56
CA ARG A 97 3.92 8.06 -13.98
C ARG A 97 2.43 8.14 -14.26
N GLU A 98 1.65 7.26 -13.65
CA GLU A 98 0.23 7.09 -13.97
C GLU A 98 -0.68 7.99 -13.12
N SER A 99 -0.32 8.19 -11.85
CA SER A 99 -1.17 8.85 -10.86
C SER A 99 -0.33 9.60 -9.81
N PRO A 100 0.47 10.61 -10.19
CA PRO A 100 1.37 11.31 -9.27
C PRO A 100 0.64 11.95 -8.09
N GLN A 101 -0.64 12.35 -8.24
CA GLN A 101 -1.45 12.89 -7.14
C GLN A 101 -1.69 11.91 -6.00
N LEU A 102 -1.48 10.61 -6.24
CA LEU A 102 -1.57 9.60 -5.20
C LEU A 102 -0.31 9.58 -4.35
N LEU A 103 0.86 10.03 -4.84
CA LEU A 103 2.09 9.97 -4.05
C LEU A 103 2.08 11.00 -2.89
N PRO A 104 2.58 10.60 -1.72
CA PRO A 104 2.73 11.51 -0.58
C PRO A 104 3.80 12.55 -0.89
N GLY A 105 3.36 13.78 -1.18
CA GLY A 105 4.23 14.91 -1.55
C GLY A 105 3.63 15.81 -2.63
N ASP A 106 2.73 15.28 -3.47
CA ASP A 106 2.03 16.03 -4.52
C ASP A 106 0.56 16.34 -4.17
N SER A 107 0.13 15.99 -2.95
CA SER A 107 -1.12 16.47 -2.38
C SER A 107 -0.98 17.96 -2.05
N ALA A 108 -1.07 18.81 -3.07
CA ALA A 108 -1.38 20.21 -2.86
C ALA A 108 -2.61 20.29 -1.94
N PRO A 109 -2.60 21.13 -0.89
CA PRO A 109 -3.76 21.31 -0.04
C PRO A 109 -4.85 21.92 -0.92
N THR A 110 -5.90 21.16 -1.23
CA THR A 110 -7.12 21.78 -1.72
C THR A 110 -7.71 22.55 -0.55
N SER A 111 -7.37 23.84 -0.49
CA SER A 111 -7.91 24.80 0.47
C SER A 111 -9.45 24.75 0.45
N PRO A 112 -10.11 24.95 1.60
CA PRO A 112 -11.56 25.04 1.66
C PRO A 112 -11.97 26.39 1.05
N ALA A 113 -12.73 26.36 -0.05
CA ALA A 113 -13.40 27.55 -0.57
C ALA A 113 -14.85 27.56 -0.04
N ALA A 114 -15.07 28.33 1.03
CA ALA A 114 -16.38 28.90 1.35
C ALA A 114 -16.60 30.16 0.49
N PRO A 115 -17.84 30.47 0.12
CA PRO A 115 -18.63 31.42 0.91
C PRO A 115 -19.92 30.86 1.49
#